data_AF-A0A9R0ATM1-F1
#
_entry.id   AF-A0A9R0ATM1-F1
#
_cell.length_a   1.000
_cell.length_b   1.000
_cell.length_c   1.000
_cell.angle_alpha   90.00
_cell.angle_beta   90.00
_cell.angle_gamma   90.00
#
_symmetry.space_group_name_H-M   'P 1'
#
loop_
_entity.id
_entity.type
_entity.pdbx_description
1 polymer ?
#
loop_
_entity_poly.entity_id
_entity_poly.type
_entity_poly.pdbx_seq_one_letter_code
_entity_poly.pdbx_strand_id
1 'polypeptide(L)'
;MAIEALHLYLLLIRVFNIHIRHYMVKLSLIGWGVPAVIAGGLLSANNIYGIQETALSDTNATNQICWIKDTSVLYGVNISYFSIIFLFNLGILVTVSRQIFKLRHVGNKHNKTPVWKDAGTVLGLMCLQGTTWGLIFFSFGYINYPILYLFCILNSMQGFYIFVWMCASARKNREQSPYSKTKSTLDTSK
;
A
#
# COMPACT_ATOMS: atom_id res chain seq x y z
N MET A 1 -1.71 -1.36 4.09
CA MET A 1 -0.55 -1.26 3.16
C MET A 1 0.40 -2.44 3.30
N ALA A 2 1.10 -2.62 4.43
CA ALA A 2 2.07 -3.71 4.60
C ALA A 2 1.48 -5.15 4.44
N ILE A 3 0.25 -5.36 4.89
CA ILE A 3 -0.45 -6.66 4.76
C ILE A 3 -0.73 -6.99 3.29
N GLU A 4 -1.27 -6.03 2.54
CA GLU A 4 -1.52 -6.17 1.09
C GLU A 4 -0.23 -6.42 0.32
N ALA A 5 0.84 -5.69 0.64
CA ALA A 5 2.16 -5.90 0.08
C ALA A 5 2.66 -7.34 0.31
N LEU A 6 2.57 -7.82 1.55
CA LEU A 6 2.99 -9.16 1.91
C LEU A 6 2.10 -10.23 1.27
N HIS A 7 0.81 -9.96 1.09
CA HIS A 7 -0.09 -10.84 0.35
C HIS A 7 0.30 -10.97 -1.13
N LEU A 8 0.56 -9.84 -1.82
CA LEU A 8 1.07 -9.80 -3.19
C LEU A 8 2.42 -10.52 -3.34
N TYR A 9 3.33 -10.30 -2.39
CA TYR A 9 4.62 -10.97 -2.34
C TYR A 9 4.48 -12.49 -2.32
N LEU A 10 3.63 -13.01 -1.42
CA LEU A 10 3.41 -14.44 -1.29
C LEU A 10 2.78 -15.03 -2.55
N LEU A 11 1.78 -14.34 -3.12
CA LEU A 11 1.04 -14.80 -4.30
C LEU A 11 1.95 -14.90 -5.55
N LEU A 12 2.94 -14.01 -5.69
CA LEU A 12 3.80 -13.96 -6.88
C LEU A 12 5.14 -14.71 -6.74
N ILE A 13 5.72 -14.79 -5.54
CA ILE A 13 7.06 -15.37 -5.34
C ILE A 13 6.98 -16.77 -4.73
N ARG A 14 6.07 -16.99 -3.78
CA ARG A 14 5.82 -18.32 -3.21
C ARG A 14 4.65 -18.99 -3.94
N VAL A 15 4.91 -19.40 -5.18
CA VAL A 15 3.90 -20.05 -6.05
C VAL A 15 3.47 -21.46 -5.57
N PHE A 16 4.02 -22.01 -4.48
CA PHE A 16 3.61 -23.31 -3.96
C PHE A 16 3.55 -23.37 -2.42
N ASN A 17 2.37 -23.77 -1.92
CA ASN A 17 2.16 -24.62 -0.75
C ASN A 17 2.63 -24.13 0.64
N ILE A 18 2.14 -22.98 1.08
CA ILE A 18 2.06 -22.67 2.53
C ILE A 18 0.59 -22.51 2.90
N HIS A 19 -0.08 -23.65 3.11
CA HIS A 19 -1.40 -23.67 3.73
C HIS A 19 -1.23 -23.43 5.24
N ILE A 20 -0.87 -22.20 5.61
CA ILE A 20 -0.85 -21.79 7.01
C ILE A 20 -2.31 -21.68 7.46
N ARG A 21 -2.73 -22.62 8.32
CA ARG A 21 -4.07 -22.60 8.93
C ARG A 21 -4.32 -21.23 9.60
N HIS A 22 -5.44 -20.59 9.29
CA HIS A 22 -5.83 -19.26 9.78
C HIS A 22 -4.83 -18.12 9.48
N TYR A 23 -4.11 -18.20 8.36
CA TYR A 23 -3.15 -17.17 7.93
C TYR A 23 -3.72 -15.74 7.92
N MET A 24 -4.88 -15.54 7.28
CA MET A 24 -5.56 -14.24 7.21
C MET A 24 -5.92 -13.68 8.59
N VAL A 25 -6.33 -14.55 9.51
CA VAL A 25 -6.69 -14.16 10.88
C VAL A 25 -5.45 -13.74 11.67
N LYS A 26 -4.35 -14.49 11.56
CA LYS A 26 -3.07 -14.11 12.21
C LYS A 26 -2.55 -12.77 11.71
N LEU A 27 -2.63 -12.53 10.40
CA LEU A 27 -2.23 -11.26 9.79
C LEU A 27 -3.13 -10.10 10.21
N SER A 28 -4.44 -10.34 10.29
CA SER A 28 -5.42 -9.37 10.79
C SER A 28 -5.15 -9.01 12.26
N LEU A 29 -4.91 -10.01 13.11
CA LEU A 29 -4.55 -9.80 14.51
C LEU A 29 -3.28 -8.95 14.66
N ILE A 30 -2.26 -9.18 13.85
CA ILE A 30 -1.04 -8.36 13.84
C ILE A 30 -1.35 -6.94 13.31
N GLY A 31 -2.13 -6.85 12.24
CA GLY A 31 -2.50 -5.60 11.60
C GLY A 31 -3.33 -4.65 12.45
N TRP A 32 -4.21 -5.20 13.29
CA TRP A 32 -5.03 -4.44 14.23
C TRP A 32 -4.36 -4.30 15.60
N GLY A 33 -3.66 -5.35 16.05
CA GLY A 33 -3.01 -5.39 17.35
C GLY A 33 -1.87 -4.39 17.46
N VAL A 34 -1.01 -4.28 16.44
CA VAL A 34 0.14 -3.35 16.49
C VAL A 34 -0.33 -1.88 16.61
N PRO A 35 -1.26 -1.37 15.78
CA PRO A 35 -1.84 -0.04 15.98
C PRO A 35 -2.55 0.13 17.33
N ALA A 36 -3.29 -0.88 17.78
CA ALA A 36 -4.00 -0.82 19.05
C ALA A 36 -3.05 -0.75 20.25
N VAL A 37 -1.92 -1.46 20.23
CA VAL A 37 -0.90 -1.41 21.27
C VAL A 37 -0.20 -0.05 21.28
N ILE A 38 0.15 0.49 20.11
CA ILE A 38 0.78 1.82 20.02
C ILE A 38 -0.18 2.91 20.52
N ALA A 39 -1.42 2.91 20.03
CA ALA A 39 -2.43 3.86 20.47
C ALA A 39 -2.76 3.71 21.97
N GLY A 40 -2.96 2.47 22.43
CA GLY A 40 -3.23 2.15 23.83
C GLY A 40 -2.08 2.55 24.77
N GLY A 41 -0.83 2.35 24.34
CA GLY A 41 0.36 2.78 25.07
C GLY A 41 0.44 4.30 25.19
N LEU A 42 0.15 5.04 24.11
CA LEU A 42 0.07 6.50 24.13
C LEU A 42 -1.08 6.99 25.02
N LEU A 43 -2.24 6.34 24.98
CA LEU A 43 -3.41 6.65 25.81
C LEU A 43 -3.15 6.39 27.30
N SER A 44 -2.42 5.33 27.62
CA SER A 44 -2.10 4.97 29.00
C SER A 44 -1.07 5.91 29.65
N ALA A 45 -0.34 6.67 28.85
CA ALA A 45 0.60 7.66 29.35
C ALA A 45 -0.17 8.94 29.73
N ASN A 46 -0.41 9.13 31.03
CA ASN A 46 -1.05 10.33 31.55
C ASN A 46 -0.28 11.60 31.13
N ASN A 47 -1.03 12.66 30.78
CA ASN A 47 -0.53 13.97 30.31
C ASN A 47 0.05 14.05 28.89
N ILE A 48 0.01 12.99 28.08
CA ILE A 48 0.50 13.06 26.68
C ILE A 48 -0.54 13.68 25.72
N TYR A 49 -1.84 13.55 25.99
CA TYR A 49 -2.91 14.13 25.16
C TYR A 49 -3.41 15.48 25.70
N GLY A 50 -3.74 16.42 24.80
CA GLY A 50 -4.43 17.66 25.14
C GLY A 50 -4.74 18.54 23.94
N ILE A 51 -5.23 19.76 24.20
CA ILE A 51 -5.63 20.70 23.15
C ILE A 51 -4.36 21.30 22.53
N GLN A 52 -4.19 21.12 21.22
CA GLN A 52 -3.15 21.75 20.43
C GLN A 52 -3.80 22.78 19.50
N GLU A 53 -3.29 24.01 19.56
CA GLU A 53 -3.72 25.10 18.67
C GLU A 53 -2.90 25.04 17.39
N THR A 54 -3.51 24.55 16.31
CA THR A 54 -2.92 24.66 14.98
C THR A 54 -3.30 26.00 14.37
N ALA A 55 -2.34 26.91 14.27
CA ALA A 55 -2.49 28.14 13.51
C ALA A 55 -2.46 27.81 12.02
N LEU A 56 -3.57 28.03 11.32
CA LEU A 56 -3.58 28.01 9.85
C LEU A 56 -2.98 29.34 9.39
N SER A 57 -1.86 29.29 8.67
CA SER A 57 -0.99 30.45 8.42
C SER A 57 -1.63 31.62 7.66
N ASP A 58 -2.86 31.47 7.14
CA ASP A 58 -3.55 32.46 6.30
C ASP A 58 -4.89 32.95 6.85
N THR A 59 -5.31 32.51 8.05
CA THR A 59 -6.53 33.04 8.68
C THR A 59 -6.33 33.03 10.19
N ASN A 60 -6.62 34.13 10.88
CA ASN A 60 -6.61 34.25 12.35
C ASN A 60 -7.66 33.34 13.06
N ALA A 61 -7.94 32.17 12.51
CA ALA A 61 -8.80 31.14 13.06
C ALA A 61 -7.90 30.06 13.68
N THR A 62 -7.85 30.02 15.01
CA THR A 62 -7.22 28.94 15.75
C THR A 62 -8.16 27.74 15.77
N ASN A 63 -7.79 26.67 15.06
CA ASN A 63 -8.50 25.40 15.20
C ASN A 63 -7.92 24.66 16.40
N GLN A 64 -8.74 24.47 17.43
CA GLN A 64 -8.40 23.67 18.59
C GLN A 64 -8.60 22.19 18.24
N ILE A 65 -7.51 21.44 18.13
CA ILE A 65 -7.54 20.00 17.85
C ILE A 65 -7.03 19.28 19.09
N CYS A 66 -7.72 18.25 19.55
CA CYS A 66 -7.21 17.39 20.63
C CYS A 66 -6.17 16.42 20.04
N TRP A 67 -4.91 16.58 20.43
CA TRP A 67 -3.79 15.80 19.90
C TRP A 67 -2.68 15.60 20.95
N ILE A 68 -1.61 14.90 20.59
CA ILE A 68 -0.47 14.65 21.50
C ILE A 68 0.29 15.97 21.72
N LYS A 69 0.44 16.39 22.99
CA LYS A 69 1.11 17.63 23.40
C LYS A 69 2.62 17.59 23.13
N ASP A 70 3.26 16.45 23.40
CA ASP A 70 4.69 16.30 23.19
C ASP A 70 4.98 15.97 21.72
N THR A 71 5.36 17.02 20.98
CA THR A 71 5.73 16.93 19.58
C THR A 71 6.93 16.01 19.34
N SER A 72 7.85 15.87 20.29
CA SER A 72 9.03 15.00 20.15
C SER A 72 8.66 13.53 20.25
N VAL A 73 7.79 13.16 21.19
CA VAL A 73 7.27 11.79 21.33
C VAL A 73 6.36 11.45 20.15
N LEU A 74 5.49 12.38 19.75
CA LEU A 74 4.64 12.22 18.58
C LEU A 74 5.46 11.97 17.32
N TYR A 75 6.42 12.87 17.01
CA TYR A 75 7.25 12.72 15.82
C TYR A 75 8.13 11.49 15.91
N GLY A 76 8.76 11.20 17.05
CA GLY A 76 9.63 10.04 17.22
C GLY A 76 8.90 8.72 16.99
N VAL A 77 7.76 8.49 17.63
CA VAL A 77 6.98 7.25 17.48
C VAL A 77 6.34 7.14 16.10
N ASN A 78 5.77 8.22 15.58
CA ASN A 78 5.14 8.19 14.26
C ASN A 78 6.18 8.03 13.14
N ILE A 79 7.22 8.87 13.09
CA ILE A 79 8.26 8.80 12.05
C ILE A 79 8.93 7.43 12.08
N SER A 80 9.32 6.92 13.25
CA SER A 80 9.98 5.60 13.33
C SER A 80 9.06 4.48 12.82
N TYR A 81 7.80 4.44 13.27
CA TYR A 81 6.82 3.45 12.83
C TYR A 81 6.55 3.54 11.33
N PHE A 82 6.30 4.75 10.81
CA PHE A 82 6.08 4.98 9.39
C PHE A 82 7.33 4.60 8.56
N SER A 83 8.54 4.90 9.04
CA SER A 83 9.78 4.58 8.33
C SER A 83 9.98 3.08 8.19
N ILE A 84 9.79 2.32 9.28
CA ILE A 84 9.91 0.86 9.27
C ILE A 84 8.91 0.25 8.29
N ILE A 85 7.65 0.68 8.35
CA ILE A 85 6.61 0.22 7.43
C ILE A 85 6.95 0.60 5.99
N PHE A 86 7.42 1.82 5.74
CA PHE A 86 7.76 2.30 4.41
C PHE A 86 8.91 1.50 3.80
N LEU A 87 10.00 1.28 4.54
CA LEU A 87 11.15 0.48 4.08
C LEU A 87 10.74 -0.97 3.78
N PHE A 88 9.92 -1.56 4.65
CA PHE A 88 9.39 -2.91 4.44
C PHE A 88 8.55 -2.99 3.17
N ASN A 89 7.65 -2.02 2.95
CA ASN A 89 6.86 -1.94 1.73
C ASN A 89 7.75 -1.73 0.50
N LEU A 90 8.73 -0.83 0.55
CA LEU A 90 9.64 -0.59 -0.57
C LEU A 90 10.42 -1.86 -0.96
N GLY A 91 10.93 -2.62 0.02
CA GLY A 91 11.62 -3.88 -0.22
C GLY A 91 10.74 -4.93 -0.91
N ILE A 92 9.48 -5.06 -0.45
CA ILE A 92 8.51 -5.94 -1.10
C ILE A 92 8.20 -5.48 -2.52
N LEU A 93 7.96 -4.18 -2.71
CA LEU A 93 7.64 -3.60 -4.01
C LEU A 93 8.74 -3.92 -5.03
N VAL A 94 10.00 -3.70 -4.66
CA VAL A 94 11.16 -3.99 -5.52
C VAL A 94 11.21 -5.47 -5.88
N THR A 95 10.97 -6.36 -4.92
CA THR A 95 11.03 -7.80 -5.15
C THR A 95 9.91 -8.28 -6.06
N VAL A 96 8.68 -7.84 -5.79
CA VAL A 96 7.49 -8.12 -6.61
C VAL A 96 7.66 -7.58 -8.03
N SER A 97 8.14 -6.34 -8.17
CA SER A 97 8.37 -5.71 -9.47
C SER A 97 9.39 -6.48 -10.28
N ARG A 98 10.55 -6.83 -9.68
CA ARG A 98 11.58 -7.66 -10.33
C ARG A 98 11.02 -9.00 -10.80
N GLN A 99 10.20 -9.65 -9.98
CA GLN A 99 9.59 -10.93 -10.33
C GLN A 99 8.61 -10.80 -11.49
N ILE A 100 7.77 -9.75 -11.50
CA ILE A 100 6.84 -9.46 -12.61
C ILE A 100 7.60 -9.19 -13.91
N PHE A 101 8.67 -8.38 -13.86
CA PHE A 101 9.52 -8.12 -15.02
C PHE A 101 10.16 -9.39 -15.54
N LYS A 102 10.70 -10.23 -14.65
CA LYS A 102 11.29 -11.53 -15.02
C LYS A 102 10.26 -12.44 -15.70
N LEU A 103 9.04 -12.55 -15.15
CA LEU A 103 7.97 -13.36 -15.72
C LEU A 103 7.54 -12.87 -17.12
N ARG A 104 7.39 -11.54 -17.29
CA ARG A 104 7.05 -10.94 -18.59
C ARG A 104 8.16 -11.15 -19.61
N HIS A 105 9.41 -10.95 -19.23
CA HIS A 105 10.54 -11.11 -20.13
C HIS A 105 10.68 -12.57 -20.61
N VAL A 106 10.41 -13.54 -19.73
CA VAL A 106 10.40 -14.98 -20.10
C VAL A 106 9.22 -15.32 -21.01
N GLY A 107 8.02 -14.80 -20.73
CA GLY A 107 6.82 -15.08 -21.54
C GLY A 107 6.76 -14.32 -22.87
N ASN A 108 7.49 -13.22 -23.01
CA ASN A 108 7.35 -12.29 -24.12
C ASN A 108 8.58 -12.22 -25.05
N LYS A 109 9.29 -13.35 -25.18
CA LYS A 109 10.50 -13.49 -26.02
C LYS A 109 10.28 -13.17 -27.51
N HIS A 110 9.04 -12.91 -27.95
CA HIS A 110 8.68 -12.72 -29.36
C HIS A 110 8.01 -11.37 -29.71
N ASN A 111 7.55 -10.56 -28.74
CA ASN A 111 6.90 -9.27 -29.05
C ASN A 111 7.48 -8.16 -28.17
N LYS A 112 7.93 -7.06 -28.77
CA LYS A 112 8.35 -5.85 -28.05
C LYS A 112 7.15 -5.27 -27.29
N THR A 113 6.95 -5.63 -26.01
CA THR A 113 5.95 -4.95 -25.18
C THR A 113 6.37 -3.50 -25.00
N PRO A 114 5.46 -2.54 -25.18
CA PRO A 114 5.78 -1.14 -24.99
C PRO A 114 6.11 -0.88 -23.53
N VAL A 115 7.25 -0.24 -23.26
CA VAL A 115 7.75 0.15 -21.92
C VAL A 115 6.68 0.86 -21.08
N TRP A 116 5.77 1.58 -21.74
CA TRP A 116 4.62 2.25 -21.12
C TRP A 116 3.65 1.32 -20.37
N LYS A 117 3.42 0.09 -20.86
CA LYS A 117 2.55 -0.90 -20.18
C LYS A 117 3.20 -1.44 -18.91
N ASP A 118 4.53 -1.56 -18.91
CA ASP A 118 5.28 -1.99 -17.74
C ASP A 118 5.37 -0.87 -16.71
N ALA A 119 5.64 0.37 -17.15
CA ALA A 119 5.60 1.56 -16.31
C ALA A 119 4.23 1.76 -15.65
N GLY A 120 3.12 1.60 -16.41
CA GLY A 120 1.77 1.68 -15.86
C GLY A 120 1.47 0.60 -14.82
N THR A 121 2.04 -0.60 -14.96
CA THR A 121 1.85 -1.66 -13.94
C THR A 121 2.65 -1.38 -12.68
N VAL A 122 3.90 -0.94 -12.82
CA VAL A 122 4.74 -0.57 -11.68
C VAL A 122 4.14 0.64 -10.95
N LEU A 123 3.62 1.62 -11.69
CA LEU A 123 2.94 2.77 -11.13
C LEU A 123 1.66 2.36 -10.39
N GLY A 124 0.86 1.46 -10.96
CA GLY A 124 -0.31 0.89 -10.28
C GLY A 124 0.06 0.16 -8.98
N LEU A 125 1.16 -0.60 -8.98
CA LEU A 125 1.67 -1.29 -7.80
C LEU A 125 2.20 -0.32 -6.73
N MET A 126 2.92 0.73 -7.14
CA MET A 126 3.37 1.81 -6.24
C MET A 126 2.19 2.51 -5.57
N CYS A 127 1.15 2.84 -6.32
CA CYS A 127 -0.08 3.42 -5.79
C CYS A 127 -0.81 2.46 -4.84
N LEU A 128 -0.98 1.20 -5.24
CA LEU A 128 -1.65 0.18 -4.43
C LEU A 128 -0.93 -0.07 -3.10
N GLN A 129 0.39 -0.07 -3.13
CA GLN A 129 1.24 -0.32 -1.97
C GLN A 129 1.44 0.92 -1.07
N GLY A 130 1.06 2.10 -1.56
CA GLY A 130 1.08 3.35 -0.80
C GLY A 130 2.47 3.95 -0.62
N THR A 131 3.37 3.77 -1.58
CA THR A 131 4.67 4.48 -1.57
C THR A 131 4.52 5.99 -1.70
N THR A 132 3.34 6.48 -2.08
CA THR A 132 2.95 7.90 -2.09
C THR A 132 3.08 8.55 -0.72
N TRP A 133 2.91 7.78 0.37
CA TRP A 133 3.15 8.23 1.74
C TRP A 133 4.62 8.53 2.02
N GLY A 134 5.55 8.01 1.22
CA GLY A 134 6.97 8.35 1.31
C GLY A 134 7.27 9.82 0.99
N LEU A 135 6.38 10.51 0.27
CA LEU A 135 6.53 11.94 -0.04
C LEU A 135 6.51 12.82 1.22
N ILE A 136 5.91 12.35 2.31
CA ILE A 136 5.95 13.03 3.61
C ILE A 136 7.37 13.18 4.15
N PHE A 137 8.26 12.20 3.92
CA PHE A 137 9.67 12.34 4.31
C PHE A 137 10.39 13.44 3.54
N PHE A 138 9.97 13.70 2.30
CA PHE A 138 10.52 14.78 1.49
C PHE A 138 9.87 16.15 1.79
N SER A 139 8.74 16.16 2.49
CA SER A 139 8.04 17.36 2.96
C SER A 139 8.66 17.96 4.25
N PHE A 140 9.81 17.46 4.70
CA PHE A 140 10.62 18.08 5.74
C PHE A 140 11.67 18.99 5.07
N GLY A 141 11.27 20.14 4.53
CA GLY A 141 12.21 21.08 3.87
C GLY A 141 11.59 22.41 3.45
N TYR A 142 12.27 23.21 2.62
CA TYR A 142 11.76 24.50 2.09
C TYR A 142 10.81 24.33 0.88
N ILE A 143 10.66 23.10 0.35
CA ILE A 143 9.92 22.76 -0.89
C ILE A 143 8.56 22.10 -0.55
N ASN A 144 7.91 22.54 0.53
CA ASN A 144 6.76 21.82 1.10
C ASN A 144 5.48 21.93 0.26
N TYR A 145 5.17 23.12 -0.27
CA TYR A 145 3.92 23.33 -1.00
C TYR A 145 3.71 22.37 -2.19
N PRO A 146 4.63 22.26 -3.17
CA PRO A 146 4.42 21.37 -4.32
C PRO A 146 4.36 19.89 -3.92
N ILE A 147 5.13 19.47 -2.92
CA ILE A 147 5.14 18.08 -2.42
C ILE A 147 3.83 17.76 -1.71
N LEU A 148 3.29 18.70 -0.93
CA LEU A 148 2.00 18.56 -0.26
C LEU A 148 0.84 18.46 -1.27
N TYR A 149 0.84 19.29 -2.32
CA TYR A 149 -0.16 19.16 -3.40
C TYR A 149 -0.07 17.81 -4.10
N LEU A 150 1.15 17.37 -4.44
CA LEU A 150 1.37 16.09 -5.08
C LEU A 150 0.92 14.92 -4.18
N PHE A 151 1.22 14.99 -2.88
CA PHE A 151 0.76 14.03 -1.88
C PHE A 151 -0.78 13.96 -1.86
N CYS A 152 -1.46 15.10 -1.76
CA CYS A 152 -2.93 15.15 -1.74
C CYS A 152 -3.56 14.55 -3.01
N ILE A 153 -3.03 14.88 -4.18
CA ILE A 153 -3.51 14.35 -5.47
C ILE A 153 -3.33 12.84 -5.52
N LEU A 154 -2.11 12.35 -5.26
CA LEU A 154 -1.79 10.92 -5.32
C LEU A 154 -2.59 10.10 -4.28
N ASN A 155 -2.82 10.65 -3.09
CA ASN A 155 -3.60 10.00 -2.04
C ASN A 155 -5.09 9.93 -2.43
N SER A 156 -5.65 11.01 -2.99
CA SER A 156 -7.04 11.04 -3.48
C SER A 156 -7.25 10.07 -4.65
N MET A 157 -6.28 9.96 -5.55
CA MET A 157 -6.32 9.02 -6.67
C MET A 157 -6.09 7.56 -6.22
N GLN A 158 -5.51 7.32 -5.04
CA GLN A 158 -5.17 5.98 -4.58
C GLN A 158 -6.40 5.07 -4.51
N GLY A 159 -7.51 5.57 -3.95
CA GLY A 159 -8.77 4.82 -3.88
C GLY A 159 -9.35 4.50 -5.26
N PHE A 160 -9.25 5.45 -6.20
CA PHE A 160 -9.70 5.26 -7.58
C PHE A 160 -8.87 4.18 -8.30
N TYR A 161 -7.54 4.17 -8.15
CA TYR A 161 -6.68 3.14 -8.74
C TYR A 161 -7.01 1.74 -8.21
N ILE A 162 -7.26 1.62 -6.91
CA ILE A 162 -7.67 0.35 -6.31
C ILE A 162 -8.98 -0.13 -6.95
N PHE A 163 -9.97 0.76 -7.10
CA PHE A 163 -11.24 0.42 -7.72
C PHE A 163 -11.09 -0.06 -9.17
N VAL A 164 -10.33 0.67 -10.00
CA VAL A 164 -10.07 0.28 -11.39
C VAL A 164 -9.35 -1.07 -11.45
N TRP A 165 -8.36 -1.29 -10.59
CA TRP A 165 -7.63 -2.55 -10.49
C TRP A 165 -8.54 -3.71 -10.13
N MET A 166 -9.41 -3.54 -9.12
CA MET A 166 -10.38 -4.55 -8.71
C MET A 166 -11.36 -4.88 -9.84
N CYS A 167 -11.88 -3.86 -10.53
CA CYS A 167 -12.76 -4.04 -11.68
C CYS A 167 -12.06 -4.75 -12.86
N ALA A 168 -10.79 -4.43 -13.13
CA ALA A 168 -10.01 -5.08 -14.18
C ALA A 168 -9.68 -6.55 -13.82
N SER A 169 -9.31 -6.81 -12.57
CA SER A 169 -9.06 -8.16 -12.05
C SER A 169 -10.33 -9.02 -12.10
N ALA A 170 -11.47 -8.47 -11.67
CA ALA A 170 -12.76 -9.13 -11.74
C ALA A 170 -13.17 -9.47 -13.18
N ARG A 171 -12.92 -8.56 -14.14
CA ARG A 171 -13.15 -8.82 -15.58
C ARG A 171 -12.27 -9.95 -16.10
N LYS A 172 -10.97 -9.93 -15.82
CA LYS A 172 -10.03 -10.98 -16.24
C LYS A 172 -10.43 -12.36 -15.71
N ASN A 173 -10.86 -12.44 -14.45
CA ASN A 173 -11.35 -13.69 -13.85
C ASN A 173 -12.64 -14.17 -14.52
N ARG A 174 -13.55 -13.23 -14.85
CA ARG A 174 -14.79 -13.54 -15.60
C ARG A 174 -14.52 -14.02 -17.02
N GLU A 175 -13.49 -13.54 -17.71
CA GLU A 175 -13.10 -14.01 -19.05
C GLU A 175 -12.41 -15.38 -19.03
N GLN A 176 -11.70 -15.72 -17.94
CA GLN A 176 -11.12 -17.06 -17.76
C GLN A 176 -12.17 -18.13 -17.41
N SER A 177 -13.29 -17.76 -16.77
CA SER A 177 -14.40 -18.66 -16.42
C SER A 177 -15.08 -19.36 -17.61
N PRO A 178 -15.42 -18.70 -18.74
CA PRO A 178 -15.99 -19.36 -19.90
C PRO A 178 -14.95 -20.20 -20.65
N TYR A 179 -13.68 -19.78 -20.69
CA TYR A 179 -12.62 -20.53 -21.37
C TYR A 179 -12.28 -21.87 -20.67
N SER A 180 -12.33 -21.91 -19.33
CA SER A 180 -12.11 -23.15 -18.59
C SER A 180 -13.26 -24.15 -18.74
N LYS A 181 -14.52 -23.69 -18.88
CA LYS A 181 -15.68 -24.57 -19.12
C LYS A 181 -15.63 -25.23 -20.49
N THR A 182 -15.19 -24.50 -21.53
CA THR A 182 -15.09 -25.03 -22.90
C THR A 182 -13.96 -26.07 -23.05
N LYS A 183 -12.86 -25.93 -22.31
CA LYS A 183 -11.78 -26.93 -22.33
C LYS A 183 -12.20 -28.24 -21.65
N SER A 184 -12.91 -28.17 -20.53
CA SER A 184 -13.40 -29.37 -19.83
C SER A 184 -14.46 -30.16 -20.63
N THR A 185 -15.30 -29.51 -21.43
CA THR A 185 -16.29 -30.21 -22.27
C THR A 185 -15.68 -30.86 -23.51
N LEU A 186 -14.57 -30.34 -24.04
CA LEU A 186 -13.85 -30.96 -25.17
C LEU A 186 -13.02 -32.19 -24.76
N ASP A 187 -12.48 -32.23 -23.54
CA ASP A 187 -11.74 -33.39 -23.04
C ASP A 187 -12.63 -34.53 -22.53
N THR A 188 -13.94 -34.29 -22.29
CA THR A 188 -14.90 -35.33 -21.86
C THR A 188 -15.58 -36.03 -23.06
N SER A 189 -15.35 -35.56 -24.29
CA SER A 189 -16.00 -36.08 -25.51
C SER A 189 -15.07 -36.95 -26.38
N LYS A 190 -13.99 -37.50 -25.80
CA LYS A 190 -13.07 -38.42 -26.48
C LYS A 190 -12.99 -39.76 -25.79
#